data_AF-A0A2V7TRX0-F1
#
_entry.id   AF-A0A2V7TRX0-F1
#
_cell.length_a   1.000
_cell.length_b   1.000
_cell.length_c   1.000
_cell.angle_alpha   90.00
_cell.angle_beta   90.00
_cell.angle_gamma   90.00
#
_symmetry.space_group_name_H-M   'P 1'
#
loop_
_entity.id
_entity.type
_entity.pdbx_description
1 polymer ?
#
loop_
_entity_poly.entity_id
_entity_poly.type
_entity_poly.pdbx_seq_one_letter_code
_entity_poly.pdbx_strand_id
1 'polypeptide(L)' 'VAFPFLDPFTGIPRPVPYCYGMVKLEGADNTFQYFLSEKDPAQLRVGQTVRAVFRDERTGSLADLLHFAPVEG' A
#
# COMPACT_ATOMS: atom_id res chain seq x y z
N VAL A 1 -6.97 -10.75 13.50
CA VAL A 1 -8.20 -10.79 12.67
C VAL A 1 -8.16 -9.59 11.75
N ALA A 2 -8.30 -9.79 10.44
CA ALA A 2 -8.40 -8.69 9.49
C ALA A 2 -9.88 -8.34 9.31
N PHE A 3 -10.22 -7.06 9.49
CA PHE A 3 -11.60 -6.58 9.39
C PHE A 3 -11.75 -5.79 8.08
N PRO A 4 -12.89 -5.91 7.38
CA PRO A 4 -13.17 -5.03 6.26
C PRO A 4 -13.25 -3.59 6.78
N PHE A 5 -12.55 -2.66 6.12
CA PHE A 5 -12.72 -1.23 6.36
C PHE A 5 -13.29 -0.57 5.10
N LEU A 6 -14.03 0.53 5.30
CA LEU A 6 -14.56 1.33 4.21
C LEU A 6 -13.45 2.25 3.70
N ASP A 7 -13.07 2.12 2.43
CA ASP A 7 -12.07 2.99 1.83
C ASP A 7 -12.58 4.45 1.82
N PRO A 8 -11.91 5.40 2.51
CA PRO A 8 -12.43 6.75 2.66
C PRO A 8 -12.41 7.55 1.35
N PHE A 9 -11.63 7.12 0.36
CA PHE A 9 -11.53 7.79 -0.93
C PHE A 9 -12.58 7.30 -1.92
N THR A 10 -13.04 6.05 -1.80
CA THR A 10 -13.96 5.43 -2.76
C THR A 10 -15.33 5.07 -2.17
N GLY A 11 -15.46 4.98 -0.86
CA GLY A 11 -16.66 4.47 -0.19
C GLY A 11 -16.89 2.97 -0.41
N ILE A 12 -15.91 2.24 -0.95
CA ILE A 12 -16.02 0.80 -1.22
C ILE A 12 -15.31 0.03 -0.10
N PRO A 13 -15.93 -1.03 0.48
CA PRO A 13 -15.25 -1.90 1.43
C PRO A 13 -14.02 -2.56 0.80
N ARG A 14 -12.86 -2.43 1.43
CA ARG A 14 -11.64 -3.06 0.92
C ARG A 14 -11.70 -4.58 1.17
N PRO A 15 -11.38 -5.42 0.16
CA PRO A 15 -11.38 -6.86 0.33
C PRO A 15 -10.33 -7.33 1.35
N VAL A 16 -10.74 -8.28 2.19
CA VAL A 16 -9.88 -8.98 3.16
C VAL A 16 -9.40 -10.30 2.53
N PRO A 17 -8.15 -10.75 2.75
CA PRO A 17 -7.09 -10.09 3.52
C PRO A 17 -6.38 -8.97 2.73
N TYR A 18 -5.83 -8.00 3.47
CA TYR A 18 -4.96 -6.94 2.95
C TYR A 18 -3.82 -6.70 3.94
N CYS A 19 -2.66 -6.28 3.43
CA CYS A 19 -1.57 -5.79 4.27
C CYS A 19 -1.49 -4.27 4.25
N TYR A 20 -1.13 -3.70 5.39
CA TYR A 20 -0.91 -2.28 5.60
C TYR A 20 0.43 -2.12 6.32
N GLY A 21 1.27 -1.22 5.84
CA GLY A 21 2.64 -1.11 6.32
C GLY A 21 3.17 0.32 6.32
N MET A 22 4.32 0.49 6.97
CA MET A 22 5.08 1.73 6.98
C MET A 22 6.17 1.63 5.93
N VAL A 23 6.07 2.44 4.87
CA VAL A 23 7.04 2.48 3.76
C VAL A 23 7.93 3.70 3.94
N LYS A 24 9.25 3.49 4.03
CA LYS A 24 10.21 4.59 3.99
C LYS A 24 10.52 4.91 2.53
N LEU A 25 10.12 6.10 2.08
CA LEU A 25 10.48 6.58 0.75
C LEU A 25 11.97 6.95 0.73
N GLU A 26 12.62 6.75 -0.41
CA GLU A 26 14.01 7.15 -0.57
C GLU A 26 14.16 8.67 -0.39
N GLY A 27 15.13 9.08 0.43
CA GLY A 27 15.34 10.49 0.79
C GLY A 27 14.35 11.06 1.81
N ALA A 28 13.36 10.29 2.29
CA ALA A 28 12.44 10.74 3.33
C ALA A 28 12.98 10.44 4.74
N ASP A 29 12.79 11.39 5.65
CA ASP A 29 13.08 11.22 7.09
C ASP A 29 11.96 10.47 7.83
N ASN A 30 10.75 10.47 7.26
CA ASN A 30 9.57 9.82 7.82
C ASN A 30 9.18 8.54 7.05
N THR A 31 8.21 7.83 7.60
CA THR A 31 7.57 6.69 6.94
C THR A 31 6.17 7.09 6.49
N PHE A 32 5.78 6.54 5.36
CA PHE A 32 4.49 6.71 4.74
C PHE A 32 3.65 5.45 4.98
N GLN A 33 2.54 5.59 5.68
CA GLN A 33 1.64 4.48 5.95
C GLN A 33 0.71 4.26 4.77
N TYR A 34 0.76 3.07 4.16
CA TYR A 34 -0.10 2.75 3.03
C TYR A 34 -0.27 1.25 2.78
N PHE A 35 -1.16 0.92 1.85
CA PHE A 35 -1.45 -0.46 1.46
C PHE A 35 -0.30 -1.12 0.72
N LEU A 36 -0.16 -2.43 0.92
CA LEU A 36 0.76 -3.29 0.18
C LEU A 36 -0.03 -4.21 -0.77
N SER A 37 0.55 -4.59 -1.90
CA SER A 37 -0.08 -5.52 -2.85
C SER A 37 -0.21 -6.94 -2.29
N GLU A 38 0.73 -7.34 -1.44
CA GLU A 38 0.75 -8.64 -0.78
C GLU A 38 -0.37 -8.73 0.26
N LYS A 39 -1.06 -9.86 0.28
CA LYS A 39 -2.17 -10.14 1.19
C LYS A 39 -1.78 -11.10 2.31
N ASP A 40 -0.70 -11.86 2.13
CA ASP A 40 -0.12 -12.72 3.14
C ASP A 40 1.05 -12.00 3.87
N PRO A 41 0.88 -11.59 5.13
CA PRO A 41 1.95 -10.94 5.89
C PRO A 41 3.17 -11.84 6.07
N ALA A 42 3.05 -13.17 5.96
CA ALA A 42 4.18 -14.08 6.03
C ALA A 42 5.13 -13.99 4.81
N GLN A 43 4.70 -13.37 3.71
CA GLN A 43 5.54 -13.10 2.54
C GLN A 43 6.26 -11.74 2.63
N LEU A 44 5.90 -10.90 3.60
CA LEU A 44 6.52 -9.59 3.79
C LEU A 44 7.71 -9.66 4.74
N ARG A 45 8.70 -8.79 4.50
CA ARG A 45 9.88 -8.62 5.37
C ARG A 45 10.16 -7.14 5.57
N VAL A 46 10.55 -6.76 6.78
CA VAL A 46 11.07 -5.41 7.04
C VAL A 46 12.36 -5.21 6.25
N GLY A 47 12.50 -4.05 5.60
CA GLY A 47 13.64 -3.75 4.72
C GLY A 47 13.48 -4.22 3.28
N GLN A 48 12.36 -4.89 2.93
CA GLN A 48 12.06 -5.24 1.54
C GLN A 48 11.84 -3.99 0.69
N THR A 49 12.49 -3.95 -0.48
CA THR A 49 12.28 -2.87 -1.45
C THR A 49 10.89 -3.00 -2.08
N VAL A 50 10.17 -1.89 -2.11
CA VAL A 50 8.84 -1.79 -2.70
C VAL A 50 8.78 -0.62 -3.68
N ARG A 51 7.88 -0.70 -4.65
CA ARG A 51 7.59 0.38 -5.59
C ARG A 51 6.14 0.85 -5.47
N ALA A 52 5.93 2.15 -5.60
CA ALA A 52 4.59 2.72 -5.68
C ALA A 52 3.90 2.29 -6.99
N VAL A 53 2.66 1.82 -6.88
CA VAL A 53 1.80 1.50 -8.03
C VAL A 53 0.69 2.54 -8.07
N PHE A 54 0.68 3.34 -9.14
CA PHE A 54 -0.31 4.39 -9.34
C PHE A 54 -1.42 3.92 -10.30
N ARG A 55 -2.58 4.58 -10.23
CA ARG A 55 -3.60 4.53 -11.29
C ARG A 55 -3.01 5.01 -12.61
N ASP A 56 -3.61 4.54 -13.70
CA ASP A 56 -3.25 4.95 -15.06
C ASP A 56 -3.60 6.43 -15.28
N GLU A 57 -4.83 6.82 -14.96
CA GLU A 57 -5.27 8.21 -14.91
C GLU A 57 -5.01 8.78 -13.51
N ARG A 58 -4.28 9.90 -13.46
CA ARG A 58 -3.84 10.55 -12.23
C ARG A 58 -4.41 11.95 -12.14
N THR A 59 -4.85 12.31 -10.94
CA THR A 59 -5.54 13.56 -10.63
C THR A 59 -4.75 14.47 -9.69
N GLY A 60 -3.57 14.03 -9.23
CA GLY A 60 -2.77 14.70 -8.20
C GLY A 60 -3.25 14.41 -6.78
N SER A 61 -4.10 13.40 -6.60
CA SER A 61 -4.65 13.00 -5.30
C SER A 61 -3.85 11.83 -4.71
N LEU A 62 -3.82 11.70 -3.38
CA LEU A 62 -3.29 10.49 -2.75
C LEU A 62 -4.06 9.23 -3.18
N ALA A 63 -5.31 9.36 -3.60
CA ALA A 63 -6.12 8.26 -4.13
C ALA A 63 -5.60 7.71 -5.49
N ASP A 64 -4.67 8.42 -6.14
CA ASP A 64 -3.99 7.94 -7.33
C ASP A 64 -2.98 6.84 -7.01
N LEU A 65 -2.49 6.77 -5.77
CA LEU A 65 -1.63 5.67 -5.31
C LEU A 65 -2.51 4.46 -4.96
N LEU A 66 -2.35 3.34 -5.67
CA LEU A 66 -3.15 2.14 -5.43
C LEU A 66 -2.63 1.32 -4.25
N HIS A 67 -1.32 1.13 -4.20
CA HIS A 67 -0.58 0.39 -3.17
C HIS A 67 0.93 0.48 -3.45
N PHE A 68 1.74 -0.04 -2.54
CA PHE A 68 3.13 -0.40 -2.81
C PHE A 68 3.24 -1.90 -3.09
N ALA A 69 4.01 -2.27 -4.11
CA ALA A 69 4.27 -3.66 -4.46
C ALA A 69 5.74 -4.01 -4.17
N PRO A 70 6.05 -5.20 -3.61
CA PRO A 70 7.41 -5.70 -3.58
C PRO A 70 8.04 -5.65 -4.98
N VAL A 71 9.29 -5.22 -5.05
CA VAL A 71 10.08 -5.35 -6.27
C VAL A 71 10.65 -6.76 -6.25
N GLU A 72 10.38 -7.56 -7.28
CA GLU A 72 11.11 -8.82 -7.47
C GLU A 72 12.58 -8.47 -7.70
N GLY A 73 13.45 -9.06 -6.88
CA GLY A 73 14.90 -8.95 -7.01
C GLY A 73 15.44 -9.87 -8.09
#